data_AF-A0ABD2LJZ2-F1
#
_entry.id   AF-A0ABD2LJZ2-F1
#
_cell.length_a   1.000
_cell.length_b   1.000
_cell.length_c   1.000
_cell.angle_alpha   90.00
_cell.angle_beta   90.00
_cell.angle_gamma   90.00
#
_symmetry.space_group_name_H-M   'P 1'
#
loop_
_entity.id
_entity.type
_entity.pdbx_description
1 polymer ?
#
loop_
_entity_poly.entity_id
_entity_poly.type
_entity_poly.pdbx_seq_one_letter_code
_entity_poly.pdbx_strand_id
1 'polypeptide(L)'
;MVSFPDSERGREGVGIRIQRPDDCVENVLALANRFLLESIENRCVDFLMTKSKKLAIFKFRLAHQYDIIAMKGKILSQVTKKDFAIEGENIFSAFLEEHDKLASEAMEELKKRHDEIFGKQN
;
A
#
# COMPACT_ATOMS: atom_id res chain seq x y z
N MET A 1 -38.68 50.03 -2.06
CA MET A 1 -38.30 49.29 -3.27
C MET A 1 -37.38 48.18 -2.81
N VAL A 2 -37.96 47.00 -2.59
CA VAL A 2 -37.25 45.81 -2.09
C VAL A 2 -36.69 45.06 -3.28
N SER A 3 -35.37 44.88 -3.32
CA SER A 3 -34.71 43.98 -4.26
C SER A 3 -34.25 42.75 -3.48
N PHE A 4 -34.93 41.64 -3.71
CA PHE A 4 -34.45 40.30 -3.33
C PHE A 4 -33.52 39.80 -4.46
N PRO A 5 -32.34 39.25 -4.15
CA PRO A 5 -31.65 38.39 -5.09
C PRO A 5 -32.09 36.93 -4.90
N ASP A 6 -32.60 36.36 -5.98
CA ASP A 6 -32.77 34.93 -6.22
C ASP A 6 -31.40 34.22 -6.25
N SER A 7 -31.45 32.89 -6.08
CA SER A 7 -30.39 31.92 -6.40
C SER A 7 -29.24 31.87 -5.38
N GLU A 8 -28.87 30.74 -4.77
CA GLU A 8 -28.87 29.39 -5.30
C GLU A 8 -29.16 28.36 -4.19
N ARG A 9 -29.99 27.37 -4.54
CA ARG A 9 -30.07 26.09 -3.84
C ARG A 9 -28.77 25.33 -4.08
N GLY A 10 -27.75 25.62 -3.28
CA GLY A 10 -26.55 24.82 -3.19
C GLY A 10 -26.92 23.43 -2.71
N ARG A 11 -27.10 22.50 -3.66
CA ARG A 11 -27.13 21.06 -3.38
C ARG A 11 -25.84 20.75 -2.61
N GLU A 12 -25.99 20.26 -1.39
CA GLU A 12 -24.94 19.47 -0.73
C GLU A 12 -24.65 18.30 -1.67
N GLY A 13 -23.66 18.49 -2.55
CA GLY A 13 -23.08 17.40 -3.29
C GLY A 13 -22.48 16.48 -2.25
N VAL A 14 -23.13 15.33 -2.02
CA VAL A 14 -22.50 14.19 -1.38
C VAL A 14 -21.25 13.94 -2.19
N GLY A 15 -20.11 14.41 -1.68
CA GLY A 15 -18.82 14.25 -2.33
C GLY A 15 -18.61 12.76 -2.48
N ILE A 16 -18.87 12.23 -3.66
CA ILE A 16 -18.47 10.88 -4.03
C ILE A 16 -16.96 10.94 -3.95
N ARG A 17 -16.40 10.56 -2.80
CA ARG A 17 -14.99 10.29 -2.66
C ARG A 17 -14.73 9.19 -3.67
N ILE A 18 -14.21 9.55 -4.83
CA ILE A 18 -13.74 8.60 -5.83
C ILE A 18 -12.60 7.86 -5.12
N GLN A 19 -12.94 6.75 -4.47
CA GLN A 19 -11.96 5.94 -3.77
C GLN A 19 -10.96 5.48 -4.83
N ARG A 20 -9.67 5.76 -4.59
CA ARG A 20 -8.64 5.24 -5.47
C ARG A 20 -8.76 3.72 -5.44
N PRO A 21 -8.64 3.04 -6.60
CA PRO A 21 -8.81 1.59 -6.66
C PRO A 21 -7.85 0.87 -5.71
N ASP A 22 -6.67 1.43 -5.46
CA ASP A 22 -5.70 0.90 -4.50
C ASP A 22 -6.17 0.94 -3.04
N ASP A 23 -7.00 1.91 -2.65
CA ASP A 23 -7.52 2.03 -1.29
C ASP A 23 -8.75 1.11 -1.11
N CYS A 24 -9.53 0.89 -2.18
CA CYS A 24 -10.59 -0.12 -2.18
C CYS A 24 -10.01 -1.53 -2.05
N VAL A 25 -8.95 -1.85 -2.79
CA VAL A 25 -8.39 -3.21 -2.83
C VAL A 25 -7.79 -3.61 -1.48
N GLU A 26 -7.20 -2.68 -0.72
CA GLU A 26 -6.75 -2.94 0.65
C GLU A 26 -7.90 -3.31 1.59
N ASN A 27 -8.99 -2.55 1.54
CA ASN A 27 -10.16 -2.85 2.36
C ASN A 27 -10.81 -4.18 1.98
N VAL A 28 -10.88 -4.48 0.67
CA VAL A 28 -11.39 -5.78 0.18
C VAL A 28 -10.46 -6.91 0.60
N LEU A 29 -9.14 -6.72 0.56
CA LEU A 29 -8.18 -7.71 1.04
C LEU A 29 -8.33 -7.97 2.54
N ALA A 30 -8.48 -6.92 3.34
CA ALA A 30 -8.71 -7.03 4.77
C ALA A 30 -9.99 -7.83 5.10
N LEU A 31 -11.07 -7.56 4.36
CA LEU A 31 -12.33 -8.29 4.49
C LEU A 31 -12.18 -9.75 4.03
N ALA A 32 -11.56 -9.96 2.86
CA ALA A 32 -11.35 -11.30 2.31
C ALA A 32 -10.54 -12.18 3.26
N ASN A 33 -9.45 -11.65 3.81
CA ASN A 33 -8.62 -12.34 4.80
C ASN A 33 -9.41 -12.64 6.09
N ARG A 34 -10.18 -11.65 6.59
CA ARG A 34 -11.04 -11.83 7.79
C ARG A 34 -12.11 -12.91 7.61
N PHE A 35 -12.65 -13.06 6.40
CA PHE A 35 -13.67 -14.05 6.07
C PHE A 35 -13.11 -15.32 5.41
N LEU A 36 -11.78 -15.46 5.31
CA LEU A 36 -11.08 -16.58 4.68
C LEU A 36 -11.55 -16.86 3.24
N LEU A 37 -11.81 -15.78 2.49
CA LEU A 37 -12.26 -15.83 1.09
C LEU A 37 -11.06 -15.91 0.14
N GLU A 38 -10.42 -17.08 0.08
CA GLU A 38 -9.17 -17.33 -0.65
C GLU A 38 -9.22 -16.88 -2.14
N SER A 39 -10.33 -17.12 -2.83
CA SER A 39 -10.47 -16.71 -4.24
C SER A 39 -10.44 -15.18 -4.42
N ILE A 40 -10.97 -14.42 -3.45
CA ILE A 40 -10.96 -12.96 -3.48
C ILE A 40 -9.59 -12.45 -3.05
N GLU A 41 -8.99 -13.06 -2.02
CA GLU A 41 -7.64 -12.75 -1.57
C GLU A 41 -6.63 -12.86 -2.72
N ASN A 42 -6.64 -13.98 -3.44
CA ASN A 42 -5.76 -14.20 -4.60
C ASN A 42 -5.95 -13.13 -5.68
N ARG A 43 -7.20 -12.72 -5.96
CA ARG A 43 -7.49 -11.69 -6.95
C ARG A 43 -7.01 -10.30 -6.50
N CYS A 44 -7.10 -10.00 -5.22
CA CYS A 44 -6.56 -8.78 -4.63
C CYS A 44 -5.03 -8.77 -4.67
N VAL A 45 -4.38 -9.88 -4.34
CA VAL A 45 -2.93 -10.05 -4.44
C VAL A 45 -2.45 -9.86 -5.88
N ASP A 46 -3.12 -10.48 -6.85
CA ASP A 46 -2.80 -10.32 -8.26
C ASP A 46 -2.95 -8.86 -8.72
N PHE A 47 -4.01 -8.17 -8.30
CA PHE A 47 -4.18 -6.75 -8.60
C PHE A 47 -3.07 -5.89 -7.98
N LEU A 48 -2.74 -6.13 -6.71
CA LEU A 48 -1.67 -5.41 -6.01
C LEU A 48 -0.32 -5.63 -6.70
N MET A 49 -0.02 -6.85 -7.16
CA MET A 49 1.26 -7.15 -7.81
C MET A 49 1.33 -6.63 -9.25
N THR A 50 0.24 -6.68 -10.02
CA THR A 50 0.28 -6.39 -11.46
C THR A 50 -0.19 -4.99 -11.87
N LYS A 51 -1.16 -4.41 -11.15
CA LYS A 51 -1.84 -3.17 -11.56
C LYS A 51 -1.61 -2.00 -10.61
N SER A 52 -1.35 -2.29 -9.33
CA SER A 52 -1.20 -1.23 -8.33
C SER A 52 0.12 -0.48 -8.50
N LYS A 53 0.02 0.86 -8.49
CA LYS A 53 1.18 1.78 -8.50
C LYS A 53 1.81 1.94 -7.12
N LYS A 54 1.30 1.24 -6.09
CA LYS A 54 1.91 1.24 -4.76
C LYS A 54 3.33 0.68 -4.82
N LEU A 55 4.20 1.24 -3.97
CA LEU A 55 5.58 0.79 -3.85
C LEU A 55 5.64 -0.61 -3.26
N ALA A 56 6.71 -1.35 -3.57
CA ALA A 56 6.91 -2.71 -3.08
C ALA A 56 6.91 -2.77 -1.54
N ILE A 57 7.45 -1.74 -0.88
CA ILE A 57 7.48 -1.64 0.60
C ILE A 57 6.06 -1.63 1.19
N PHE A 58 5.14 -0.83 0.63
CA PHE A 58 3.75 -0.79 1.09
C PHE A 58 3.02 -2.11 0.83
N LYS A 59 3.30 -2.76 -0.31
CA LYS A 59 2.79 -4.10 -0.62
C LYS A 59 3.31 -5.15 0.35
N PHE A 60 4.58 -5.05 0.75
CA PHE A 60 5.19 -5.95 1.74
C PHE A 60 4.51 -5.80 3.11
N ARG A 61 4.22 -4.55 3.51
CA ARG A 61 3.47 -4.26 4.73
C ARG A 61 2.12 -4.98 4.76
N LEU A 62 1.35 -4.87 3.67
CA LEU A 62 0.04 -5.52 3.55
C LEU A 62 0.17 -7.04 3.59
N ALA A 63 1.12 -7.59 2.85
CA ALA A 63 1.37 -9.03 2.82
C ALA A 63 1.69 -9.58 4.22
N HIS A 64 2.47 -8.83 5.01
CA HIS A 64 2.75 -9.23 6.39
C HIS A 64 1.55 -9.04 7.32
N GLN A 65 0.84 -7.92 7.22
CA GLN A 65 -0.31 -7.62 8.08
C GLN A 65 -1.45 -8.64 7.94
N TYR A 66 -1.65 -9.17 6.74
CA TYR A 66 -2.69 -10.17 6.45
C TYR A 66 -2.13 -11.60 6.33
N ASP A 67 -0.86 -11.81 6.74
CA ASP A 67 -0.16 -13.10 6.72
C ASP A 67 -0.18 -13.84 5.36
N ILE A 68 -0.07 -13.08 4.27
CA ILE A 68 -0.06 -13.59 2.90
C ILE A 68 1.38 -13.98 2.52
N ILE A 69 1.83 -15.13 3.04
CA ILE A 69 3.20 -15.64 2.91
C ILE A 69 3.69 -15.66 1.45
N ALA A 70 2.83 -16.09 0.52
CA ALA A 70 3.17 -16.18 -0.91
C ALA A 70 3.46 -14.80 -1.52
N MET A 71 2.72 -13.76 -1.12
CA MET A 71 2.93 -12.40 -1.59
C MET A 71 4.20 -11.80 -0.97
N LYS A 72 4.42 -12.02 0.34
CA LYS A 72 5.62 -11.58 1.06
C LYS A 72 6.89 -12.11 0.39
N GLY A 73 6.95 -13.41 0.12
CA GLY A 73 8.09 -14.04 -0.55
C GLY A 73 8.35 -13.52 -1.96
N LYS A 74 7.29 -13.33 -2.76
CA LYS A 74 7.42 -12.74 -4.10
C LYS A 74 8.01 -11.33 -4.04
N ILE A 75 7.54 -10.49 -3.12
CA ILE A 75 8.03 -9.11 -2.99
C ILE A 75 9.52 -9.10 -2.59
N LEU A 76 9.92 -9.89 -1.59
CA LEU A 76 11.33 -10.00 -1.18
C LEU A 76 12.26 -10.47 -2.31
N SER A 77 11.75 -11.30 -3.23
CA SER A 77 12.52 -11.77 -4.39
C SER A 77 12.63 -10.74 -5.52
N GLN A 78 11.63 -9.86 -5.68
CA GLN A 78 11.52 -8.92 -6.81
C GLN A 78 11.93 -7.49 -6.45
N VAL A 79 12.00 -7.15 -5.18
CA VAL A 79 12.35 -5.81 -4.70
C VAL A 79 13.75 -5.40 -5.15
N THR A 80 13.84 -4.22 -5.77
CA THR A 80 15.08 -3.62 -6.29
C THR A 80 15.37 -2.28 -5.61
N LYS A 81 16.56 -1.70 -5.87
CA LYS A 81 16.93 -0.36 -5.35
C LYS A 81 15.89 0.72 -5.64
N LYS A 82 15.24 0.66 -6.81
CA LYS A 82 14.24 1.64 -7.26
C LYS A 82 12.94 1.55 -6.47
N ASP A 83 12.66 0.41 -5.84
CA ASP A 83 11.48 0.23 -5.02
C ASP A 83 11.64 0.84 -3.62
N PHE A 84 12.89 1.16 -3.24
CA PHE A 84 13.25 1.85 -2.00
C PHE A 84 13.52 3.34 -2.18
N ALA A 85 13.45 3.87 -3.41
CA ALA A 85 13.72 5.28 -3.67
C ALA A 85 12.77 5.85 -4.73
N ILE A 86 12.07 6.93 -4.38
CA ILE A 86 11.35 7.77 -5.36
C ILE A 86 12.22 8.99 -5.63
N GLU A 87 12.53 9.24 -6.91
CA GLU A 87 13.28 10.43 -7.35
C GLU A 87 14.65 10.63 -6.65
N GLY A 88 15.23 9.55 -6.12
CA GLY A 88 16.51 9.59 -5.39
C GLY A 88 16.38 9.80 -3.89
N GLU A 89 15.18 10.06 -3.39
CA GLU A 89 14.90 10.11 -1.95
C GLU A 89 14.62 8.71 -1.40
N ASN A 90 15.30 8.36 -0.30
CA ASN A 90 15.12 7.10 0.38
C ASN A 90 13.78 7.12 1.15
N ILE A 91 12.78 6.46 0.59
CA ILE A 91 11.46 6.30 1.22
C ILE A 91 11.44 5.17 2.25
N PHE A 92 12.47 4.31 2.27
CA PHE A 92 12.59 3.22 3.23
C PHE A 92 12.83 3.73 4.64
N SER A 93 13.62 4.79 4.82
CA SER A 93 13.84 5.41 6.13
C SER A 93 12.56 6.01 6.70
N ALA A 94 11.81 6.77 5.89
CA ALA A 94 10.52 7.32 6.30
C ALA A 94 9.52 6.20 6.64
N PHE A 95 9.51 5.12 5.85
CA PHE A 95 8.69 3.95 6.14
C PHE A 95 9.07 3.25 7.45
N LEU A 96 10.36 3.16 7.79
CA LEU A 96 10.82 2.61 9.07
C LEU A 96 10.35 3.46 10.25
N GLU A 97 10.48 4.79 10.16
CA GLU A 97 10.07 5.73 11.22
C GLU A 97 8.56 5.71 11.48
N GLU A 98 7.74 5.65 10.43
CA GLU A 98 6.27 5.62 10.57
C GLU A 98 5.72 4.27 11.07
N HIS A 99 6.49 3.19 10.89
CA HIS A 99 6.02 1.83 11.11
C HIS A 99 6.84 1.03 12.13
N ASP A 100 7.47 1.71 13.09
CA ASP A 100 8.21 1.11 14.22
C ASP A 100 7.37 0.12 15.07
N LYS A 101 6.04 0.08 14.88
CA LYS A 101 5.09 -0.88 15.49
C LYS A 101 4.72 -2.09 14.63
N LEU A 102 5.18 -2.17 13.37
CA LEU A 102 5.07 -3.42 12.61
C LEU A 102 5.93 -4.49 13.30
N ALA A 103 5.47 -5.75 13.28
CA ALA A 103 6.17 -6.82 13.98
C ALA A 103 7.65 -6.84 13.58
N SER A 104 8.52 -6.75 14.58
CA SER A 104 9.96 -6.51 14.45
C SER A 104 10.63 -7.42 13.42
N GLU A 105 10.16 -8.65 13.31
CA GLU A 105 10.72 -9.67 12.42
C GLU A 105 10.56 -9.34 10.93
N ALA A 106 9.36 -8.92 10.47
CA ALA A 106 9.17 -8.59 9.06
C ALA A 106 9.93 -7.33 8.64
N MET A 107 10.07 -6.39 9.57
CA MET A 107 10.83 -5.17 9.35
C MET A 107 12.34 -5.46 9.29
N GLU A 108 12.84 -6.36 10.14
CA GLU A 108 14.22 -6.84 10.09
C GLU A 108 14.53 -7.60 8.79
N GLU A 109 13.63 -8.46 8.32
CA GLU A 109 13.78 -9.13 7.02
C GLU A 109 13.89 -8.12 5.86
N LEU A 110 13.00 -7.13 5.83
CA LEU A 110 13.01 -6.12 4.77
C LEU A 110 14.24 -5.21 4.86
N LYS A 111 14.67 -4.84 6.07
CA LYS A 111 15.90 -4.07 6.33
C LYS A 111 17.14 -4.85 5.89
N LYS A 112 17.23 -6.14 6.21
CA LYS A 112 18.32 -7.00 5.75
C LYS A 112 18.39 -7.04 4.22
N ARG A 113 17.25 -7.17 3.54
CA ARG A 113 17.20 -7.13 2.06
C ARG A 113 17.61 -5.77 1.50
N HIS A 114 17.18 -4.67 2.12
CA HIS A 114 17.65 -3.33 1.78
C HIS A 114 19.19 -3.25 1.89
N ASP A 115 19.76 -3.66 3.01
CA ASP A 115 21.21 -3.59 3.25
C ASP A 115 22.01 -4.49 2.29
N GLU A 116 21.51 -5.69 1.96
CA GLU A 116 22.10 -6.57 0.93
C GLU A 116 22.14 -5.91 -0.45
N ILE A 117 21.09 -5.16 -0.79
CA ILE A 117 20.97 -4.51 -2.09
C ILE A 117 21.87 -3.27 -2.15
N PHE A 118 21.87 -2.43 -1.11
CA PHE A 118 22.66 -1.19 -1.07
C PHE A 118 24.15 -1.43 -0.76
N GLY A 119 24.48 -2.45 0.04
CA GLY A 119 25.86 -2.82 0.40
C GLY A 119 26.63 -3.55 -0.69
N LYS A 120 25.98 -4.06 -1.74
CA LYS A 120 26.65 -4.69 -2.91
C LYS A 120 27.35 -3.71 -3.87
N GLN A 121 27.75 -2.52 -3.42
CA GLN A 121 28.67 -1.68 -4.17
C GLN A 121 30.11 -2.12 -3.89
N ASN A 122 30.59 -3.13 -4.63
CA ASN A 122 32.02 -3.36 -4.83
C ASN A 122 32.25 -3.84 -6.25
#